data_AF-A0A2U3R1J1-F1
#
_entry.id   AF-A0A2U3R1J1-F1
#
_cell.length_a   1.000
_cell.length_b   1.000
_cell.length_c   1.000
_cell.angle_alpha   90.00
_cell.angle_beta   90.00
_cell.angle_gamma   90.00
#
_symmetry.space_group_name_H-M   'P 1'
#
loop_
_entity.id
_entity.type
_entity.pdbx_description
1 polymer ?
#
loop_
_entity_poly.entity_id
_entity_poly.type
_entity_poly.pdbx_seq_one_letter_code
_entity_poly.pdbx_strand_id
1 'polypeptide(L)'
;MRANPKLAGFVDEDWKLNLLQSVHSNPPYYSEIAIYSPNVSGVIGRLMIDPFTLLLTSTNARDYQAIEDYMAKGMNVSETINYVIRERKIIP
;
A
#
# COMPACT_ATOMS: atom_id res chain seq x y z
N MET A 1 -14.52 9.23 13.22
CA MET A 1 -13.82 10.06 12.21
C MET A 1 -14.12 11.55 12.39
N ARG A 2 -15.40 11.97 12.43
CA ARG A 2 -15.78 13.39 12.67
C ARG A 2 -15.32 13.97 14.01
N ALA A 3 -15.20 13.14 15.04
CA ALA A 3 -14.69 13.57 16.35
C ALA A 3 -13.17 13.82 16.38
N ASN A 4 -12.42 13.51 15.30
CA ASN A 4 -10.99 13.79 15.24
C ASN A 4 -10.77 15.20 14.65
N PRO A 5 -10.22 16.15 15.42
CA PRO A 5 -10.04 17.54 14.96
C PRO A 5 -9.18 17.64 13.68
N LYS A 6 -8.24 16.71 13.47
CA LYS A 6 -7.37 16.69 12.29
C LYS A 6 -8.10 16.30 11.00
N LEU A 7 -9.24 15.63 11.11
CA LEU A 7 -10.04 15.17 9.97
C LEU A 7 -11.33 15.98 9.80
N ALA A 8 -11.66 16.88 10.72
CA ALA A 8 -12.93 17.60 10.74
C ALA A 8 -13.22 18.33 9.40
N GLY A 9 -12.22 18.97 8.80
CA GLY A 9 -12.34 19.61 7.49
C GLY A 9 -12.40 18.66 6.29
N PHE A 10 -11.99 17.39 6.48
CA PHE A 10 -12.08 16.37 5.42
C PHE A 10 -13.41 15.61 5.45
N VAL A 11 -14.13 15.58 6.59
CA VAL A 11 -15.38 14.83 6.74
C VAL A 11 -16.57 15.71 7.16
N ASP A 12 -16.50 17.00 6.80
CA ASP A 12 -17.50 18.03 7.04
C ASP A 12 -18.82 17.74 6.33
N GLU A 13 -18.75 17.10 5.15
CA GLU A 13 -19.91 16.65 4.37
C GLU A 13 -20.05 15.12 4.39
N ASP A 14 -21.28 14.60 4.28
CA ASP A 14 -21.55 13.15 4.30
C ASP A 14 -20.87 12.41 3.14
N TRP A 15 -20.85 13.00 1.94
CA TRP A 15 -20.21 12.36 0.79
C TRP A 15 -18.69 12.28 0.94
N LYS A 16 -18.04 13.25 1.61
CA LYS A 16 -16.60 13.17 1.89
C LYS A 16 -16.28 12.14 2.97
N LEU A 17 -17.17 11.97 3.96
CA LEU A 17 -17.06 10.87 4.91
C LEU A 17 -17.17 9.52 4.18
N ASN A 18 -18.15 9.37 3.30
CA ASN A 18 -18.31 8.15 2.49
C ASN A 18 -17.10 7.92 1.58
N LEU A 19 -16.54 8.99 1.01
CA LEU A 19 -15.31 8.93 0.21
C LEU A 19 -14.15 8.42 1.07
N LEU A 20 -13.87 9.02 2.22
CA LEU A 20 -12.81 8.51 3.12
C LEU A 20 -13.04 7.05 3.53
N GLN A 21 -14.30 6.64 3.72
CA GLN A 21 -14.63 5.25 4.06
C GLN A 21 -14.45 4.27 2.88
N SER A 22 -14.42 4.75 1.64
CA SER A 22 -14.18 3.90 0.47
C SER A 22 -12.71 3.55 0.24
N VAL A 23 -11.79 4.21 0.95
CA VAL A 23 -10.35 3.99 0.82
C VAL A 23 -10.00 2.54 1.11
N HIS A 24 -9.43 1.86 0.13
CA HIS A 24 -8.97 0.49 0.27
C HIS A 24 -7.64 0.25 -0.46
N SER A 25 -6.94 -0.81 -0.07
CA SER A 25 -5.79 -1.31 -0.82
C SER A 25 -6.25 -2.33 -1.86
N ASN A 26 -5.64 -2.30 -3.04
CA ASN A 26 -5.79 -3.31 -4.07
C ASN A 26 -4.41 -3.89 -4.47
N PRO A 27 -3.75 -4.65 -3.57
CA PRO A 27 -2.45 -5.23 -3.85
C PRO A 27 -2.52 -6.28 -4.98
N PRO A 28 -1.48 -6.41 -5.81
CA PRO A 28 -0.21 -5.67 -5.75
C PRO A 28 -0.25 -4.32 -6.52
N TYR A 29 -1.38 -3.94 -7.11
CA TYR A 29 -1.43 -2.88 -8.13
C TYR A 29 -1.33 -1.46 -7.55
N TYR A 30 -2.10 -1.16 -6.50
CA TYR A 30 -2.06 0.15 -5.84
C TYR A 30 -2.68 0.08 -4.44
N SER A 31 -2.40 1.10 -3.63
CA SER A 31 -3.21 1.41 -2.46
C SER A 31 -3.88 2.77 -2.62
N GLU A 32 -5.12 2.91 -2.21
CA GLU A 32 -5.75 4.21 -2.14
C GLU A 32 -5.24 4.97 -0.91
N ILE A 33 -4.98 6.27 -1.09
CA ILE A 33 -4.54 7.16 -0.02
C ILE A 33 -5.43 8.39 0.02
N ALA A 34 -5.83 8.79 1.22
CA ALA A 34 -6.48 10.07 1.43
C ALA A 34 -5.43 11.17 1.64
N ILE A 35 -5.45 12.19 0.79
CA ILE A 35 -4.57 13.35 0.88
C ILE A 35 -5.40 14.56 1.31
N TYR A 36 -5.00 15.20 2.39
CA TYR A 36 -5.64 16.41 2.90
C TYR A 36 -4.58 17.40 3.37
N SER A 37 -4.88 18.68 3.19
CA SER A 37 -4.08 19.80 3.69
C SER A 37 -4.99 21.04 3.82
N PRO A 38 -4.56 22.14 4.44
CA PRO A 38 -5.38 23.35 4.51
C PRO A 38 -5.92 23.84 3.16
N ASN A 39 -5.19 23.58 2.07
CA ASN A 39 -5.58 23.97 0.70
C ASN A 39 -6.08 22.79 -0.16
N VAL A 40 -6.12 21.58 0.39
CA VAL A 40 -6.60 20.38 -0.28
C VAL A 40 -7.75 19.84 0.56
N SER A 41 -8.98 20.12 0.09
CA SER A 41 -10.23 19.70 0.72
C SER A 41 -10.52 18.21 0.54
N GLY A 42 -9.47 17.39 0.68
CA GLY A 42 -9.59 15.95 0.66
C GLY A 42 -9.72 15.30 -0.70
N VAL A 43 -8.70 14.57 -1.12
CA VAL A 43 -8.74 13.78 -2.36
C VAL A 43 -8.30 12.35 -2.09
N ILE A 44 -8.84 11.41 -2.87
CA ILE A 44 -8.32 10.04 -2.91
C ILE A 44 -7.39 9.91 -4.11
N GLY A 45 -6.13 9.60 -3.82
CA GLY A 45 -5.14 9.23 -4.82
C GLY A 45 -4.91 7.72 -4.84
N ARG A 46 -4.39 7.21 -5.95
CA ARG A 46 -3.83 5.85 -6.02
C ARG A 46 -2.32 5.93 -5.89
N LEU A 47 -1.80 5.32 -4.84
CA LEU A 47 -0.38 5.15 -4.62
C LEU A 47 0.07 3.84 -5.29
N MET A 48 0.83 3.98 -6.37
CA MET A 48 1.49 2.87 -7.05
C MET A 48 2.94 2.81 -6.55
N ILE A 49 3.33 1.64 -6.07
CA ILE A 49 4.70 1.34 -5.61
C ILE A 49 5.21 0.22 -6.48
N ASP A 50 6.47 0.27 -6.87
CA ASP A 50 7.07 -0.81 -7.65
C ASP A 50 7.05 -2.13 -6.85
N PRO A 51 6.94 -3.30 -7.53
CA PRO A 51 6.85 -4.59 -6.85
C PRO A 51 8.04 -4.92 -5.93
N PHE A 52 9.23 -4.39 -6.21
CA PHE A 52 10.42 -4.64 -5.40
C PHE A 52 10.31 -3.92 -4.06
N THR A 53 10.02 -2.62 -4.07
CA THR A 53 9.79 -1.84 -2.84
C THR A 53 8.60 -2.39 -2.04
N LEU A 54 7.53 -2.83 -2.72
CA LEU A 54 6.37 -3.43 -2.07
C LEU A 54 6.75 -4.68 -1.26
N LEU A 55 7.53 -5.60 -1.83
CA LEU A 55 7.97 -6.82 -1.14
C LEU A 55 9.02 -6.52 -0.07
N LEU A 56 9.95 -5.60 -0.34
CA LEU A 56 10.99 -5.20 0.61
C LEU A 56 10.40 -4.63 1.90
N THR A 57 9.26 -3.94 1.80
CA THR A 57 8.58 -3.29 2.94
C THR A 57 7.35 -4.05 3.42
N SER A 58 7.10 -5.24 2.88
CA SER A 58 5.89 -6.02 3.21
C SER A 58 5.93 -6.53 4.64
N THR A 59 4.80 -6.43 5.32
CA THR A 59 4.55 -7.06 6.63
C THR A 59 3.66 -8.30 6.49
N ASN A 60 3.35 -8.72 5.26
CA ASN A 60 2.57 -9.93 5.01
C ASN A 60 3.41 -11.18 5.32
N ALA A 61 2.90 -12.04 6.20
CA ALA A 61 3.60 -13.27 6.60
C ALA A 61 3.97 -14.19 5.42
N ARG A 62 3.16 -14.22 4.34
CA ARG A 62 3.45 -15.02 3.15
C ARG A 62 4.61 -14.44 2.33
N ASP A 63 4.75 -13.13 2.30
CA ASP A 63 5.87 -12.47 1.63
C ASP A 63 7.15 -12.70 2.41
N TYR A 64 7.08 -12.53 3.74
CA TYR A 64 8.19 -12.81 4.63
C TYR A 64 8.69 -14.26 4.50
N GLN A 65 7.78 -15.24 4.60
CA GLN A 65 8.15 -16.65 4.48
C GLN A 65 8.77 -16.98 3.12
N ALA A 66 8.18 -16.48 2.02
CA ALA A 66 8.73 -16.71 0.68
C ALA A 66 10.15 -16.17 0.55
N ILE A 67 10.43 -14.99 1.12
CA ILE A 67 11.78 -14.41 1.11
C ILE A 67 12.75 -15.26 1.94
N GLU A 68 12.38 -15.63 3.16
CA GLU A 68 13.21 -16.49 4.03
C GLU A 68 13.52 -17.85 3.38
N ASP A 69 12.55 -18.48 2.72
CA ASP A 69 12.71 -19.79 2.08
C ASP A 69 13.76 -19.79 0.95
N TYR A 70 13.87 -18.68 0.21
CA TYR A 70 14.86 -18.52 -0.85
C TYR A 70 16.21 -18.03 -0.32
N MET A 71 16.21 -17.19 0.71
CA MET A 71 17.43 -16.81 1.41
C MET A 71 18.12 -18.01 2.06
N ALA A 72 17.34 -18.94 2.64
CA ALA A 72 17.86 -20.19 3.19
C ALA A 72 18.54 -21.09 2.13
N LYS A 73 18.24 -20.89 0.84
CA LYS A 73 18.91 -21.57 -0.29
C LYS A 73 20.20 -20.87 -0.73
N GLY A 74 20.63 -19.82 -0.02
CA GLY A 74 21.86 -19.08 -0.27
C GLY A 74 21.71 -17.86 -1.19
N MET A 75 20.48 -17.51 -1.60
CA MET A 75 20.24 -16.27 -2.35
C MET A 75 20.33 -15.06 -1.42
N ASN A 76 20.83 -13.93 -1.90
CA ASN A 76 20.73 -12.70 -1.14
C ASN A 76 19.30 -12.10 -1.21
N VAL A 77 19.03 -11.09 -0.38
CA VAL A 77 17.70 -10.45 -0.27
C VAL A 77 17.22 -9.92 -1.63
N SER A 78 18.09 -9.21 -2.36
CA SER A 78 17.74 -8.59 -3.65
C SER A 78 17.44 -9.63 -4.72
N GLU A 79 18.24 -10.69 -4.81
CA GLU A 79 18.00 -11.82 -5.71
C GLU A 79 16.67 -12.51 -5.41
N THR A 80 16.43 -12.75 -4.12
CA THR A 80 15.21 -13.40 -3.64
C THR A 80 13.96 -12.59 -3.99
N ILE A 81 13.95 -11.29 -3.71
CA ILE A 81 12.80 -10.43 -4.04
C ILE A 81 12.53 -10.45 -5.56
N ASN A 82 13.58 -10.32 -6.38
CA ASN A 82 13.44 -10.41 -7.84
C ASN A 82 12.94 -11.78 -8.31
N TYR A 83 13.35 -12.87 -7.65
CA TYR A 83 12.86 -14.19 -7.92
C TYR A 83 11.36 -14.31 -7.63
N VAL A 84 10.92 -13.85 -6.44
CA VAL A 84 9.52 -13.87 -6.01
C VAL A 84 8.63 -13.06 -6.95
N ILE A 85 9.09 -11.88 -7.40
CA ILE A 85 8.36 -11.06 -8.39
C ILE A 85 8.11 -11.85 -9.69
N ARG A 86 9.16 -12.50 -10.21
CA ARG A 86 9.09 -13.28 -11.45
C ARG A 86 8.18 -14.51 -11.30
N GLU A 87 8.32 -15.24 -10.21
CA GLU A 87 7.52 -16.42 -9.91
C GLU A 87 6.03 -16.09 -9.85
N ARG A 88 5.68 -14.99 -9.17
CA ARG A 88 4.31 -14.54 -8.98
C ARG A 88 3.74 -13.78 -10.17
N LYS A 89 4.53 -13.57 -11.23
CA LYS A 89 4.18 -12.76 -12.40
C LYS A 89 3.62 -11.39 -12.01
N ILE A 90 4.21 -10.76 -10.99
CA ILE A 90 3.85 -9.40 -10.61
C ILE A 90 4.41 -8.49 -11.71
N ILE A 91 3.55 -8.08 -12.63
CA ILE A 91 3.91 -7.22 -13.76
C ILE A 91 4.13 -5.79 -13.23
N PRO A 92 5.19 -5.08 -13.68
CA PRO A 92 5.32 -3.64 -13.46
C PRO A 92 4.21 -2.84 -14.15
#